data_AF-A0A6S7L1D2-F1
#
_entry.id   AF-A0A6S7L1D2-F1
#
_cell.length_a   1.000
_cell.length_b   1.000
_cell.length_c   1.000
_cell.angle_alpha   90.00
_cell.angle_beta   90.00
_cell.angle_gamma   90.00
#
_symmetry.space_group_name_H-M   'P 1'
#
loop_
_entity.id
_entity.type
_entity.pdbx_description
1 polymer ?
#
loop_
_entity_poly.entity_id
_entity_poly.type
_entity_poly.pdbx_seq_one_letter_code
_entity_poly.pdbx_strand_id
1 'polypeptide(L)'
;KRAMKIIFYELSYDEALNIAGISTLENRREYLSNNLFNDIVLNDDHKLAKLLPSKAGNRELRKERSFEVLPANTNRFGNSFINFYAKKHYKLDVP
;
A
#
# COMPACT_ATOMS: atom_id res chain seq x y z
N LYS A 1 19.27 -7.62 -4.46
CA LYS A 1 19.57 -9.06 -4.69
C LYS A 1 21.01 -9.32 -5.14
N ARG A 2 21.46 -8.81 -6.30
CA ARG A 2 22.85 -9.04 -6.80
C ARG A 2 23.95 -8.62 -5.82
N ALA A 3 23.88 -7.39 -5.27
CA ALA A 3 24.86 -6.92 -4.29
C ALA A 3 24.95 -7.83 -3.05
N MET A 4 23.79 -8.23 -2.50
CA MET A 4 23.75 -9.17 -1.37
C MET A 4 24.42 -10.50 -1.68
N LYS A 5 24.25 -11.03 -2.90
CA LYS A 5 24.89 -12.30 -3.30
C LYS A 5 26.40 -12.20 -3.45
N ILE A 6 26.93 -11.01 -3.77
CA ILE A 6 28.37 -10.77 -3.86
C ILE A 6 28.99 -10.65 -2.46
N ILE A 7 28.34 -9.91 -1.57
CA ILE A 7 28.84 -9.68 -0.20
C ILE A 7 28.66 -10.93 0.67
N PHE A 8 27.49 -11.56 0.59
CA PHE A 8 27.10 -12.74 1.37
C PHE A 8 26.89 -13.93 0.44
N TYR A 9 27.99 -14.49 -0.08
CA TYR A 9 27.91 -15.52 -1.13
C TYR A 9 27.34 -16.86 -0.63
N GLU A 10 27.57 -17.21 0.64
CA GLU A 10 27.10 -18.48 1.24
C GLU A 10 25.66 -18.41 1.74
N LEU A 11 25.15 -17.20 1.98
CA LEU A 11 23.85 -17.01 2.59
C LEU A 11 22.73 -16.95 1.54
N SER A 12 21.52 -17.32 1.96
CA SER A 12 20.32 -17.01 1.21
C SER A 12 20.07 -15.49 1.20
N TYR A 13 19.22 -15.03 0.28
CA TYR A 13 18.92 -13.59 0.18
C TYR A 13 18.25 -13.04 1.45
N ASP A 14 17.36 -13.82 2.06
CA ASP A 14 16.62 -13.38 3.24
C ASP A 14 17.51 -13.35 4.49
N GLU A 15 18.41 -14.33 4.64
CA GLU A 15 19.44 -14.31 5.69
C GLU A 15 20.40 -13.13 5.51
N ALA A 16 20.85 -12.88 4.28
CA ALA A 16 21.72 -11.74 3.96
C ALA A 16 21.04 -10.40 4.28
N LEU A 17 19.75 -10.26 3.99
CA LEU A 17 18.98 -9.07 4.36
C LEU A 17 18.88 -8.90 5.87
N ASN A 18 18.59 -9.99 6.61
CA ASN A 18 18.50 -9.96 8.06
C ASN A 18 19.84 -9.57 8.70
N ILE A 19 20.95 -10.17 8.27
CA ILE A 19 22.30 -9.86 8.79
C ILE A 19 22.71 -8.43 8.46
N ALA A 20 22.35 -7.93 7.28
CA ALA A 20 22.62 -6.55 6.89
C ALA A 20 21.68 -5.53 7.56
N GLY A 21 20.67 -5.98 8.33
CA GLY A 21 19.66 -5.11 8.94
C GLY A 21 18.77 -4.39 7.91
N ILE A 22 18.61 -4.96 6.71
CA ILE A 22 17.88 -4.34 5.61
C ILE A 22 16.52 -4.99 5.46
N SER A 23 15.48 -4.17 5.49
CA SER A 23 14.10 -4.62 5.23
C SER A 23 13.94 -5.16 3.80
N THR A 24 13.06 -6.15 3.67
CA THR A 24 12.71 -6.72 2.37
C THR A 24 12.22 -5.64 1.41
N LEU A 25 12.41 -5.88 0.11
CA LEU A 25 11.94 -4.94 -0.90
C LEU A 25 10.42 -4.76 -0.83
N GLU A 26 9.70 -5.84 -0.52
CA GLU A 26 8.25 -5.84 -0.33
C GLU A 26 7.84 -4.90 0.81
N ASN A 27 8.39 -5.07 2.01
CA ASN A 27 8.07 -4.24 3.17
C ASN A 27 8.35 -2.76 2.91
N ARG A 28 9.47 -2.44 2.25
CA ARG A 28 9.81 -1.05 1.88
C ARG A 28 8.82 -0.47 0.88
N ARG A 29 8.43 -1.24 -0.14
CA ARG A 29 7.42 -0.80 -1.13
C ARG A 29 6.06 -0.59 -0.47
N GLU A 30 5.66 -1.49 0.42
CA GLU A 30 4.42 -1.36 1.17
C GLU A 30 4.44 -0.11 2.04
N TYR A 31 5.50 0.10 2.82
CA TYR A 31 5.66 1.28 3.67
C TYR A 31 5.56 2.60 2.87
N LEU A 32 6.35 2.73 1.80
CA LEU A 32 6.35 3.94 0.97
C LEU A 32 5.00 4.17 0.28
N SER A 33 4.39 3.11 -0.23
CA SER A 33 3.11 3.20 -0.94
C SER A 33 1.98 3.56 0.02
N ASN A 34 1.97 3.00 1.23
CA ASN A 34 0.98 3.31 2.25
C ASN A 34 1.10 4.76 2.71
N ASN A 35 2.31 5.23 2.98
CA ASN A 35 2.55 6.62 3.36
C ASN A 35 2.11 7.58 2.25
N LEU A 36 2.52 7.32 1.01
CA LEU A 36 2.10 8.14 -0.14
C LEU A 36 0.58 8.14 -0.30
N PHE A 37 -0.08 6.99 -0.17
CA PHE A 37 -1.53 6.93 -0.28
C PHE A 37 -2.22 7.76 0.80
N ASN A 38 -1.77 7.63 2.06
CA ASN A 38 -2.32 8.43 3.17
C ASN A 38 -2.10 9.93 2.94
N ASP A 39 -0.93 10.34 2.45
CA ASP A 39 -0.66 11.74 2.11
C ASP A 39 -1.62 12.26 1.03
N ILE A 40 -1.92 11.45 0.01
CA ILE A 40 -2.91 11.79 -1.03
C ILE A 40 -4.31 11.92 -0.43
N VAL A 41 -4.69 11.05 0.51
CA VAL A 41 -6.02 11.04 1.13
C VAL A 41 -6.21 12.22 2.10
N LEU A 42 -5.17 12.62 2.81
CA LEU A 42 -5.21 13.69 3.80
C LEU A 42 -5.07 15.09 3.17
N ASN A 43 -4.52 15.19 1.98
CA ASN A 43 -4.29 16.46 1.28
C ASN A 43 -5.17 16.57 0.03
N ASP A 44 -6.27 17.31 0.14
CA ASP A 44 -7.22 17.52 -0.96
C ASP A 44 -6.59 18.26 -2.18
N ASP A 45 -5.52 19.04 -1.96
CA ASP A 45 -4.77 19.74 -3.03
C ASP A 45 -3.70 18.86 -3.69
N HIS A 46 -3.57 17.60 -3.26
CA HIS A 46 -2.60 16.69 -3.86
C HIS A 46 -2.93 16.43 -5.33
N LYS A 47 -1.93 16.52 -6.22
CA LYS A 47 -2.12 16.35 -7.68
C LYS A 47 -2.77 15.02 -8.08
N LEU A 48 -2.58 13.99 -7.26
CA LEU A 48 -3.13 12.65 -7.45
C LEU A 48 -4.47 12.41 -6.74
N ALA A 49 -4.98 13.36 -5.94
CA ALA A 49 -6.24 13.19 -5.21
C ALA A 49 -7.42 12.93 -6.16
N LYS A 50 -7.40 13.55 -7.34
CA LYS A 50 -8.40 13.36 -8.40
C LYS A 50 -8.47 11.93 -8.97
N LEU A 51 -7.44 11.11 -8.73
CA LEU A 51 -7.43 9.71 -9.16
C LEU A 51 -8.07 8.77 -8.14
N LEU A 52 -8.33 9.24 -6.92
CA LEU A 52 -8.96 8.42 -5.90
C LEU A 52 -10.41 8.10 -6.31
N PRO A 53 -10.92 6.91 -5.95
CA PRO A 53 -12.34 6.61 -6.10
C PRO A 53 -13.19 7.58 -5.26
N SER A 54 -14.46 7.67 -5.60
CA SER A 54 -15.43 8.42 -4.80
C SER A 54 -15.44 7.95 -3.35
N LYS A 55 -15.59 8.88 -2.40
CA LYS A 55 -15.73 8.53 -0.98
C LYS A 55 -17.00 7.71 -0.79
N ALA A 56 -16.92 6.62 -0.04
CA ALA A 56 -18.10 5.85 0.29
C ALA A 56 -18.99 6.66 1.25
N GLY A 57 -20.28 6.72 0.94
CA GLY A 57 -21.28 7.34 1.82
C GLY A 57 -21.33 6.68 3.19
N ASN A 58 -21.90 7.40 4.16
CA ASN A 58 -21.99 6.92 5.55
C ASN A 58 -22.91 5.69 5.63
N ARG A 59 -22.35 4.55 6.02
CA ARG A 59 -23.06 3.29 6.26
C ARG A 59 -22.70 2.78 7.64
N GLU A 60 -23.70 2.35 8.40
CA GLU A 60 -23.54 1.74 9.73
C GLU A 60 -23.01 0.30 9.63
N LEU A 61 -21.81 0.15 9.06
CA LEU A 61 -21.12 -1.13 8.90
C LEU A 61 -20.06 -1.27 9.99
N ARG A 62 -19.85 -2.50 10.46
CA ARG A 62 -18.80 -2.83 11.45
C ARG A 62 -17.39 -2.41 11.04
N LYS A 63 -17.14 -2.28 9.72
CA LYS A 63 -15.90 -1.77 9.14
C LYS A 63 -16.26 -0.93 7.94
N GLU A 64 -16.43 0.35 8.18
CA GLU A 64 -16.79 1.26 7.11
C GLU A 64 -15.58 1.57 6.23
N ARG A 65 -15.76 1.47 4.91
CA ARG A 65 -14.71 1.84 3.95
C ARG A 65 -14.73 3.34 3.72
N SER A 66 -13.57 3.91 3.44
CA SER A 66 -13.48 5.33 3.08
C SER A 66 -13.84 5.59 1.62
N PHE A 67 -13.65 4.59 0.76
CA PHE A 67 -13.83 4.70 -0.69
C PHE A 67 -14.79 3.65 -1.23
N GLU A 68 -15.47 3.99 -2.32
CA GLU A 68 -16.23 3.03 -3.10
C GLU A 68 -15.30 2.03 -3.79
N VAL A 69 -15.72 0.77 -3.83
CA VAL A 69 -14.93 -0.30 -4.43
C VAL A 69 -15.12 -0.24 -5.93
N LEU A 70 -14.06 0.08 -6.65
CA LEU A 70 -14.06 -0.07 -8.10
C LEU A 70 -14.10 -1.57 -8.45
N PRO A 71 -15.05 -2.01 -9.30
CA PRO A 71 -15.12 -3.40 -9.71
C PRO A 71 -13.86 -3.75 -10.49
N ALA A 72 -13.15 -4.79 -10.05
CA ALA A 72 -11.92 -5.24 -10.66
C ALA A 72 -12.11 -6.59 -11.36
N ASN A 73 -12.20 -6.55 -12.68
CA ASN A 73 -12.37 -7.77 -13.50
C ASN A 73 -11.05 -8.56 -13.65
N THR A 74 -9.91 -7.97 -13.28
CA THR A 74 -8.59 -8.61 -13.39
C THR A 74 -7.74 -8.35 -12.16
N ASN A 75 -6.88 -9.33 -11.82
CA ASN A 75 -5.88 -9.18 -10.77
C ASN A 75 -4.96 -7.98 -11.03
N ARG A 76 -4.62 -7.71 -12.29
CA ARG A 76 -3.77 -6.58 -12.68
C ARG A 76 -4.39 -5.23 -12.28
N PHE A 77 -5.67 -5.03 -12.56
CA PHE A 77 -6.36 -3.79 -12.18
C PHE A 77 -6.60 -3.72 -10.67
N GLY A 78 -7.01 -4.83 -10.04
CA GLY A 78 -7.23 -4.89 -8.59
C GLY A 78 -5.97 -4.63 -7.76
N ASN A 79 -4.81 -5.04 -8.26
CA ASN A 79 -3.50 -4.84 -7.61
C ASN A 79 -2.80 -3.56 -8.08
N SER A 80 -3.46 -2.71 -8.87
CA SER A 80 -2.92 -1.38 -9.17
C SER A 80 -2.92 -0.51 -7.93
N PHE A 81 -1.98 0.44 -7.85
CA PHE A 81 -1.73 1.25 -6.65
C PHE A 81 -3.02 1.85 -6.06
N ILE A 82 -3.78 2.61 -6.85
CA ILE A 82 -4.99 3.29 -6.37
C ILE A 82 -6.04 2.29 -5.87
N ASN A 83 -6.36 1.25 -6.66
CA ASN A 83 -7.39 0.28 -6.29
C ASN A 83 -7.02 -0.53 -5.06
N PHE A 84 -5.77 -1.00 -5.00
CA PHE A 84 -5.31 -1.84 -3.91
C PHE A 84 -5.39 -1.08 -2.58
N TYR A 85 -4.86 0.15 -2.53
CA TYR A 85 -4.85 0.94 -1.31
C TYR A 85 -6.23 1.52 -0.97
N ALA A 86 -7.04 1.93 -1.94
CA ALA A 86 -8.41 2.37 -1.68
C ALA A 86 -9.27 1.23 -1.10
N LYS A 87 -9.09 0.00 -1.56
CA LYS A 87 -9.77 -1.19 -1.00
C LYS A 87 -9.29 -1.55 0.40
N LYS A 88 -8.03 -1.27 0.73
CA LYS A 88 -7.40 -1.52 2.04
C LYS A 88 -7.71 -0.42 3.06
N HIS A 89 -8.16 0.75 2.62
CA HIS A 89 -8.42 1.91 3.48
C HIS A 89 -9.82 1.87 4.11
N TYR A 90 -9.85 1.76 5.44
CA TYR A 90 -11.07 1.84 6.25
C TYR A 90 -11.13 3.20 6.94
N LYS A 91 -12.35 3.69 7.21
CA LYS A 91 -12.52 4.83 8.12
C LYS A 91 -12.03 4.33 9.49
N LEU A 92 -10.96 4.94 10.01
CA LEU A 92 -10.54 4.65 11.37
C LEU A 92 -11.62 5.23 12.29
N ASP A 93 -12.11 4.42 13.22
CA ASP A 93 -13.01 4.88 14.29
C ASP A 93 -12.30 6.01 15.02
N VAL A 94 -12.79 7.24 14.83
CA VAL A 94 -12.44 8.37 15.70
C VAL A 94 -13.07 8.03 17.07
N PRO A 95 -12.29 7.96 18.16
CA PRO A 95 -12.86 7.80 19.49
C PRO A 95 -13.76 8.98 19.87
#